data_AF-A0A9Q3MES3-F1
#
_entry.id   AF-A0A9Q3MES3-F1
#
_cell.length_a   1.000
_cell.length_b   1.000
_cell.length_c   1.000
_cell.angle_alpha   90.00
_cell.angle_beta   90.00
_cell.angle_gamma   90.00
#
_symmetry.space_group_name_H-M   'P 1'
#
loop_
_entity.id
_entity.type
_entity.pdbx_description
1 polymer ?
#
loop_
_entity_poly.entity_id
_entity_poly.type
_entity_poly.pdbx_seq_one_letter_code
_entity_poly.pdbx_strand_id
1 'polypeptide(L)' 'MANPLRRHEVNRINFDLINGLPNQTVQSCVNAAGAAAAMHPSRFAVFGYAHVPALE' A
#
# COMPACT_ATOMS: atom_id res chain seq x y z
N MET A 1 10.77 -11.22 11.99
CA MET A 1 11.40 -11.96 10.87
C MET A 1 11.79 -10.96 9.79
N ALA A 2 13.04 -10.93 9.34
CA ALA A 2 13.48 -9.97 8.33
C ALA A 2 12.89 -10.32 6.94
N ASN A 3 12.29 -9.34 6.27
CA ASN A 3 11.77 -9.45 4.90
C ASN A 3 12.87 -10.00 3.96
N PRO A 4 12.60 -11.04 3.13
CA PRO A 4 13.59 -11.62 2.20
C PRO A 4 14.31 -10.58 1.34
N LEU A 5 13.62 -9.52 0.92
CA LEU A 5 14.21 -8.40 0.16
C LEU A 5 15.35 -7.73 0.92
N ARG A 6 15.19 -7.54 2.24
CA ARG A 6 16.23 -6.95 3.10
C ARG A 6 17.44 -7.87 3.26
N ARG A 7 17.27 -9.19 3.13
CA ARG A 7 18.40 -10.15 3.11
C ARG A 7 19.22 -10.05 1.82
N HIS A 8 18.60 -9.57 0.74
CA HIS A 8 19.25 -9.29 -0.54
C HIS A 8 19.59 -7.79 -0.70
N GLU A 9 19.80 -7.09 0.42
CA GLU A 9 20.25 -5.68 0.46
C GLU A 9 19.27 -4.65 -0.14
N VAL A 10 18.03 -5.04 -0.44
CA VAL A 10 16.96 -4.10 -0.82
C VAL A 10 16.40 -3.44 0.44
N ASN A 11 17.06 -2.37 0.85
CA ASN A 11 16.80 -1.71 2.13
C ASN A 11 15.72 -0.61 2.08
N ARG A 12 15.47 -0.05 0.89
CA ARG A 12 14.47 1.01 0.67
C ARG A 12 13.24 0.44 -0.03
N ILE A 13 12.24 0.06 0.76
CA ILE A 13 10.98 -0.51 0.26
C ILE A 13 9.90 0.56 0.35
N ASN A 14 9.21 0.80 -0.76
CA ASN A 14 8.08 1.70 -0.84
C ASN A 14 6.79 0.89 -1.01
N PHE A 15 5.73 1.29 -0.30
CA PHE A 15 4.39 0.74 -0.49
C PHE A 15 3.45 1.80 -1.04
N ASP A 16 2.79 1.44 -2.13
CA ASP A 16 1.74 2.23 -2.76
C ASP A 16 0.39 1.68 -2.29
N LEU A 17 -0.37 2.51 -1.59
CA LEU A 17 -1.69 2.17 -1.07
C LEU A 17 -2.75 2.95 -1.86
N ILE A 18 -3.84 2.27 -2.22
CA ILE A 18 -4.98 2.88 -2.91
C ILE A 18 -6.19 2.81 -1.98
N ASN A 19 -6.82 3.97 -1.76
CA ASN A 19 -8.11 4.09 -1.06
C ASN A 19 -9.25 4.39 -2.05
N GLY A 20 -10.49 4.14 -1.65
CA GLY A 20 -11.67 4.39 -2.49
C GLY A 20 -11.91 3.37 -3.59
N LEU A 21 -11.28 2.19 -3.53
CA LEU A 21 -11.55 1.12 -4.49
C LEU A 21 -13.02 0.65 -4.39
N PRO A 22 -13.60 0.12 -5.49
CA PRO A 22 -14.92 -0.49 -5.45
C PRO A 22 -15.00 -1.55 -4.33
N ASN A 23 -16.05 -1.49 -3.52
CA ASN A 23 -16.30 -2.37 -2.36
C ASN A 23 -15.34 -2.20 -1.17
N GLN A 24 -14.42 -1.22 -1.20
CA GLN A 24 -13.56 -0.94 -0.06
C GLN A 24 -14.33 -0.21 1.05
N THR A 25 -14.07 -0.56 2.30
CA THR A 25 -14.66 0.10 3.47
C THR A 25 -13.57 0.82 4.25
N VAL A 26 -13.96 1.75 5.12
CA VAL A 26 -13.00 2.42 6.02
C VAL A 26 -12.22 1.38 6.85
N GLN A 27 -12.91 0.34 7.35
CA GLN A 27 -12.26 -0.70 8.13
C GLN A 27 -11.24 -1.50 7.31
N SER A 28 -11.54 -1.83 6.05
CA SER A 28 -10.56 -2.55 5.21
C SER A 28 -9.36 -1.68 4.84
N CYS A 29 -9.56 -0.37 4.63
CA CYS A 29 -8.45 0.60 4.49
C CYS A 29 -7.54 0.61 5.72
N VAL A 30 -8.12 0.71 6.92
CA VAL A 30 -7.37 0.75 8.19
C VAL A 30 -6.60 -0.56 8.40
N ASN A 31 -7.24 -1.71 8.15
CA ASN A 31 -6.60 -3.01 8.28
C ASN A 31 -5.42 -3.16 7.30
N ALA A 32 -5.59 -2.77 6.04
CA ALA A 32 -4.54 -2.81 5.03
C ALA A 32 -3.36 -1.89 5.39
N ALA A 33 -3.65 -0.65 5.80
CA ALA A 33 -2.63 0.30 6.23
C ALA A 33 -1.87 -0.19 7.48
N GLY A 34 -2.58 -0.79 8.45
CA GLY A 34 -1.98 -1.38 9.64
C GLY A 34 -1.04 -2.54 9.32
N ALA A 35 -1.47 -3.47 8.46
CA ALA A 35 -0.63 -4.56 7.98
C ALA A 35 0.61 -4.04 7.22
N ALA A 36 0.43 -3.01 6.41
CA ALA A 36 1.50 -2.37 5.67
C ALA A 36 2.53 -1.69 6.59
N ALA A 37 2.07 -1.00 7.64
CA ALA A 37 2.93 -0.39 8.68
C ALA A 37 3.73 -1.42 9.47
N ALA A 38 3.13 -2.56 9.82
CA ALA A 38 3.80 -3.64 10.54
C ALA A 38 4.98 -4.27 9.76
N MET A 39 5.03 -4.09 8.43
CA MET A 39 6.15 -4.55 7.59
C MET A 39 7.34 -3.58 7.59
N HIS A 40 7.24 -2.43 8.27
CA HIS A 40 8.28 -1.40 8.35
C HIS A 40 8.87 -1.01 6.98
N PRO A 41 8.05 -0.51 6.03
CA PRO A 41 8.58 0.04 4.79
C PRO A 41 9.35 1.33 5.06
N SER A 42 10.19 1.72 4.11
CA SER A 42 10.93 2.99 4.19
C SER A 42 10.08 4.19 3.80
N ARG A 43 8.99 3.96 3.06
CA ARG A 43 8.08 5.00 2.58
C ARG A 43 6.69 4.44 2.31
N PHE A 44 5.69 5.31 2.46
CA PHE A 44 4.35 5.13 1.91
C PHE A 44 4.07 6.17 0.83
N ALA A 45 3.35 5.75 -0.21
CA ALA A 45 2.59 6.64 -1.08
C ALA A 45 1.12 6.22 -1.03
N VAL A 46 0.21 7.18 -0.85
CA VAL A 46 -1.22 6.90 -0.70
C VAL A 46 -1.97 7.66 -1.78
N PHE A 47 -2.79 6.94 -2.54
CA PHE A 47 -3.53 7.46 -3.69
C PHE A 47 -5.03 7.24 -3.49
N GLY A 48 -5.82 8.20 -3.96
CA GLY A 48 -7.26 8.00 -4.16
C GLY A 48 -7.52 7.28 -5.46
N TYR A 49 -8.39 6.28 -5.44
CA TYR A 49 -8.88 5.63 -6.64
C TYR A 49 -9.74 6.62 -7.43
N ALA A 50 -9.21 7.12 -8.54
CA ALA A 50 -9.98 7.83 -9.54
C ALA A 50 -10.56 6.81 -10.53
N HIS A 51 -11.88 6.63 -10.52
CA HIS A 51 -12.54 5.86 -11.55
C HIS A 51 -12.47 6.66 -12.86
N VAL A 52 -11.56 6.28 -13.76
CA VAL A 52 -11.47 6.83 -15.12
C VAL A 52 -12.05 5.77 -16.06
N PRO A 53 -13.37 5.76 -16.31
CA PRO A 53 -13.90 5.07 -17.48
C PRO A 53 -13.25 5.74 -18.68
N ALA A 54 -12.61 4.96 -19.56
CA ALA A 54 -11.70 5.38 -20.62
C ALA A 54 -11.84 6.85 -21.07
N LEU A 55 -10.70 7.55 -21.18
CA LEU A 55 -10.63 8.76 -22.01
C LEU A 55 -11.10 8.34 -23.42
N GLU A 56 -12.26 8.85 -23.84
CA GLU A 56 -12.61 8.96 -25.26
C GLU A 56 -11.58 9.85 -25.98
#